data_AF-A0A2M8QNZ4-F1
#
_entry.id   AF-A0A2M8QNZ4-F1
#
_cell.length_a   1.000
_cell.length_b   1.000
_cell.length_c   1.000
_cell.angle_alpha   90.00
_cell.angle_beta   90.00
_cell.angle_gamma   90.00
#
_symmetry.space_group_name_H-M   'P 1'
#
loop_
_entity.id
_entity.type
_entity.pdbx_description
1 polymer ?
#
loop_
_entity_poly.entity_id
_entity_poly.type
_entity_poly.pdbx_seq_one_letter_code
_entity_poly.pdbx_strand_id
1 'polypeptide(L)'
;MIGKTVAIVSKVTRSKNGVLDEIERAAATAERLGIEHDKFIVPITLAPLNRSDLPMQVARQNAIAFHPSWADGLARLLKLLARDEFPRRAESQAVGQWVSDWFEGRDRVIERNAELMTNSLGLKALPPRVRFYNLRVSADTLKKIPEMLPVPSVRHDALLVTFAGLEEMRSYLPAEMQITLRAETEIEAFLGGRPKQGDPVVARRDASNHVVNMLRQAWDRVCRQNIWRRSRRRLAERGPRPGVDIKRRACGAASVGVRWSSV
;
A
#
# COMPACT_ATOMS: atom_id res chain seq x y z
N MET A 1 44.22 -4.05 0.18
CA MET A 1 42.89 -3.55 0.58
C MET A 1 42.31 -4.54 1.57
N ILE A 2 41.88 -4.08 2.74
CA ILE A 2 41.26 -4.94 3.75
C ILE A 2 39.75 -4.94 3.50
N GLY A 3 39.18 -6.12 3.23
CA GLY A 3 37.72 -6.28 3.16
C GLY A 3 37.08 -6.08 4.54
N LYS A 4 35.78 -5.77 4.56
CA LYS A 4 35.01 -5.69 5.81
C LYS A 4 33.80 -6.62 5.71
N THR A 5 33.51 -7.33 6.79
CA THR A 5 32.32 -8.18 6.93
C THR A 5 31.27 -7.46 7.76
N VAL A 6 30.11 -7.22 7.17
CA VAL A 6 28.96 -6.64 7.88
C VAL A 6 28.13 -7.77 8.48
N ALA A 7 28.09 -7.86 9.82
CA ALA A 7 27.39 -8.91 10.53
C ALA A 7 26.05 -8.40 11.08
N ILE A 8 24.93 -8.96 10.61
CA ILE A 8 23.59 -8.57 11.06
C ILE A 8 23.20 -9.37 12.30
N VAL A 9 23.05 -8.68 13.42
CA VAL A 9 22.72 -9.26 14.72
C VAL A 9 21.31 -8.85 15.15
N SER A 10 20.47 -9.84 15.38
CA SER A 10 19.10 -9.73 15.87
C SER A 10 18.79 -10.94 16.76
N LYS A 11 17.69 -10.88 17.51
CA LYS A 11 17.22 -12.04 18.29
C LYS A 11 17.04 -13.29 17.41
N VAL A 12 16.65 -13.12 16.15
CA VAL A 12 16.41 -14.23 15.20
C VAL A 12 17.70 -14.76 14.60
N THR A 13 18.69 -13.90 14.33
CA THR A 13 19.97 -14.36 13.74
C THR A 13 20.85 -15.07 14.76
N ARG A 14 20.70 -14.74 16.06
CA ARG A 14 21.41 -15.42 17.16
C ARG A 14 21.14 -16.92 17.24
N SER A 15 19.93 -17.38 16.88
CA SER A 15 19.55 -18.79 16.95
C SER A 15 19.85 -19.58 15.66
N LYS A 16 20.40 -18.94 14.64
CA LYS A 16 20.72 -19.58 13.36
C LYS A 16 22.20 -19.93 13.29
N ASN A 17 22.52 -21.22 13.36
CA ASN A 17 23.90 -21.72 13.30
C ASN A 17 24.65 -21.19 12.08
N GLY A 18 24.03 -21.16 10.89
CA GLY A 18 24.71 -20.64 9.69
C GLY A 18 25.20 -19.19 9.82
N VAL A 19 24.48 -18.32 10.56
CA VAL A 19 24.95 -16.94 10.79
C VAL A 19 26.11 -16.91 11.80
N LEU A 20 26.07 -17.78 12.80
CA LEU A 20 27.17 -17.91 13.77
C LEU A 20 28.43 -18.45 13.09
N ASP A 21 28.29 -19.45 12.22
CA ASP A 21 29.39 -20.05 11.44
C ASP A 21 30.04 -19.01 10.50
N GLU A 22 29.23 -18.13 9.89
CA GLU A 22 29.72 -17.02 9.06
C GLU A 22 30.50 -15.98 9.88
N ILE A 23 30.01 -15.62 11.07
CA ILE A 23 30.70 -14.69 11.98
C ILE A 23 32.00 -15.30 12.48
N GLU A 24 32.00 -16.58 12.84
CA GLU A 24 33.20 -17.31 13.26
C GLU A 24 34.23 -17.40 12.14
N ARG A 25 33.80 -17.69 10.90
CA ARG A 25 34.68 -17.70 9.73
C ARG A 25 35.29 -16.31 9.47
N ALA A 26 34.52 -15.24 9.66
CA ALA A 26 35.02 -13.87 9.53
C ALA A 26 36.06 -13.55 10.62
N ALA A 27 35.80 -13.97 11.85
CA ALA A 27 36.71 -13.80 12.99
C ALA A 27 38.04 -14.55 12.75
N ALA A 28 37.98 -15.83 12.36
CA ALA A 28 39.16 -16.62 12.02
C ALA A 28 39.93 -16.02 10.82
N THR A 29 39.23 -15.41 9.86
CA THR A 29 39.86 -14.71 8.74
C THR A 29 40.60 -13.46 9.18
N ALA A 30 40.02 -12.66 10.08
CA ALA A 30 40.67 -11.49 10.65
C ALA A 30 41.97 -11.87 11.37
N GLU A 31 41.91 -12.90 12.22
CA GLU A 31 43.07 -13.43 12.94
C GLU A 31 44.18 -13.92 12.01
N ARG A 32 43.81 -14.72 10.99
CA ARG A 32 44.77 -15.21 9.98
C ARG A 32 45.46 -14.08 9.22
N LEU A 33 44.78 -12.96 9.00
CA LEU A 33 45.33 -11.79 8.32
C LEU A 33 46.05 -10.82 9.27
N GLY A 34 46.07 -11.09 10.58
CA GLY A 34 46.65 -10.19 11.59
C GLY A 34 45.88 -8.87 11.75
N ILE A 35 44.57 -8.87 11.48
CA ILE A 35 43.72 -7.68 11.51
C ILE A 35 42.87 -7.73 12.77
N GLU A 36 42.77 -6.59 13.47
CA GLU A 36 41.87 -6.47 14.62
C GLU A 36 40.42 -6.70 14.21
N HIS A 37 39.68 -7.43 15.05
CA HIS A 37 38.31 -7.84 14.76
C HIS A 37 37.36 -6.65 14.52
N ASP A 38 37.57 -5.51 15.18
CA ASP A 38 36.77 -4.29 15.02
C ASP A 38 37.08 -3.51 13.73
N LYS A 39 38.25 -3.77 13.13
CA LYS A 39 38.64 -3.25 11.81
C LYS A 39 38.15 -4.15 10.68
N PHE A 40 37.86 -5.43 10.95
CA PHE A 40 37.41 -6.38 9.94
C PHE A 40 35.91 -6.64 9.97
N ILE A 41 35.30 -6.75 11.15
CA ILE A 41 33.89 -7.07 11.34
C ILE A 41 33.14 -5.82 11.81
N VAL A 42 32.01 -5.52 11.19
CA VAL A 42 31.12 -4.41 11.56
C VAL A 42 29.76 -4.98 11.99
N PRO A 43 29.48 -5.08 13.30
CA PRO A 43 28.21 -5.59 13.78
C PRO A 43 27.11 -4.53 13.63
N ILE A 44 25.98 -4.94 13.07
CA ILE A 44 24.79 -4.11 12.88
C ILE A 44 23.62 -4.72 13.63
N THR A 45 22.89 -3.91 14.40
CA THR A 45 21.68 -4.35 15.10
C THR A 45 20.41 -3.77 14.47
N LEU A 46 19.42 -4.63 14.25
CA LEU A 46 18.11 -4.25 13.67
C LEU A 46 17.02 -4.01 14.73
N ALA A 47 17.35 -4.24 16.01
CA ALA A 47 16.47 -4.11 17.15
C ALA A 47 17.30 -3.69 18.38
N PRO A 48 16.69 -3.14 19.43
CA PRO A 48 17.38 -2.91 20.69
C PRO A 48 17.88 -4.26 21.25
N LEU A 49 19.20 -4.39 21.37
CA LEU A 49 19.90 -5.55 21.91
C LEU A 49 20.91 -5.12 22.95
N ASN A 50 21.04 -5.92 24.01
CA ASN A 50 22.10 -5.74 24.99
C ASN A 50 23.41 -6.34 24.47
N ARG A 51 24.54 -5.95 25.06
CA ARG A 51 25.85 -6.56 24.73
C ARG A 51 25.87 -8.08 24.93
N SER A 52 25.15 -8.58 25.94
CA SER A 52 24.99 -10.01 26.23
C SER A 52 24.21 -10.77 25.15
N ASP A 53 23.51 -10.05 24.25
CA ASP A 53 22.76 -10.64 23.15
C ASP A 53 23.61 -10.81 21.88
N LEU A 54 24.79 -10.19 21.83
CA LEU A 54 25.71 -10.29 20.71
C LEU A 54 26.53 -11.60 20.79
N PRO A 55 26.86 -12.22 19.65
CA PRO A 55 27.82 -13.32 19.61
C PRO A 55 29.16 -12.91 20.24
N MET A 56 29.81 -13.83 20.94
CA MET A 56 31.02 -13.54 21.75
C MET A 56 32.12 -12.84 20.94
N GLN A 57 32.30 -13.25 19.69
CA GLN A 57 33.28 -12.73 18.74
C GLN A 57 33.11 -11.23 18.46
N VAL A 58 31.87 -10.72 18.52
CA VAL A 58 31.53 -9.32 18.22
C VAL A 58 30.98 -8.56 19.43
N ALA A 59 30.76 -9.21 20.57
CA ALA A 59 30.17 -8.61 21.77
C ALA A 59 31.02 -7.46 22.36
N ARG A 60 32.33 -7.49 22.12
CA ARG A 60 33.27 -6.45 22.57
C ARG A 60 33.30 -5.23 21.63
N GLN A 61 32.73 -5.33 20.44
CA GLN A 61 32.75 -4.30 19.42
C GLN A 61 31.57 -3.32 19.58
N ASN A 62 31.70 -2.12 19.02
CA ASN A 62 30.62 -1.13 19.00
C ASN A 62 29.68 -1.38 17.83
N ALA A 63 28.55 -2.04 18.10
CA ALA A 63 27.54 -2.28 17.08
C ALA A 63 26.83 -1.01 16.63
N ILE A 64 26.56 -0.91 15.32
CA ILE A 64 25.78 0.18 14.73
C ILE A 64 24.31 -0.20 14.79
N ALA A 65 23.52 0.60 15.51
CA ALA A 65 22.07 0.40 15.58
C ALA A 65 21.36 1.03 14.38
N PHE A 66 20.47 0.26 13.73
CA PHE A 66 19.56 0.70 12.66
C PHE A 66 18.12 0.89 13.15
N HIS A 67 17.86 0.61 14.44
CA HIS A 67 16.61 0.94 15.12
C HIS A 67 16.83 2.09 16.10
N PRO A 68 15.92 3.09 16.19
CA PRO A 68 14.63 3.19 15.48
C PRO A 68 14.72 3.75 14.06
N SER A 69 15.89 4.26 13.64
CA SER A 69 16.07 4.96 12.36
C SER A 69 17.08 4.25 11.47
N TRP A 70 16.59 3.71 10.35
CA TRP A 70 17.43 3.11 9.31
C TRP A 70 18.35 4.13 8.65
N ALA A 71 17.86 5.36 8.45
CA ALA A 71 18.63 6.44 7.86
C ALA A 71 19.86 6.79 8.71
N ASP A 72 19.68 6.91 10.03
CA ASP A 72 20.78 7.20 10.95
C ASP A 72 21.77 6.04 11.05
N GLY A 73 21.27 4.80 11.09
CA GLY A 73 22.10 3.60 11.07
C GLY A 73 22.98 3.51 9.81
N LEU A 74 22.37 3.73 8.65
CA LEU A 74 23.07 3.76 7.37
C LEU A 74 24.09 4.90 7.30
N ALA A 75 23.73 6.10 7.74
CA ALA A 75 24.64 7.24 7.78
C ALA A 75 25.87 6.94 8.67
N ARG A 76 25.68 6.30 9.82
CA ARG A 76 26.77 5.86 10.71
C ARG A 76 27.65 4.81 10.06
N LEU A 77 27.06 3.83 9.36
CA LEU A 77 27.81 2.82 8.63
C LEU A 77 28.65 3.45 7.51
N LEU A 78 28.06 4.32 6.70
CA LEU A 78 28.77 5.02 5.62
C LEU A 78 29.89 5.91 6.16
N LYS A 79 29.68 6.56 7.32
CA LYS A 79 30.73 7.33 8.01
C LYS A 79 31.88 6.44 8.49
N LEU A 80 31.59 5.24 9.01
CA LEU A 80 32.62 4.27 9.40
C LEU A 80 33.41 3.80 8.17
N LEU A 81 32.73 3.43 7.09
CA LEU A 81 33.38 2.98 5.85
C LEU A 81 34.23 4.11 5.22
N ALA A 82 33.75 5.35 5.27
CA ALA A 82 34.49 6.51 4.80
C ALA A 82 35.75 6.78 5.64
N ARG A 83 35.65 6.67 6.98
CA ARG A 83 36.77 6.82 7.91
C ARG A 83 37.85 5.77 7.66
N ASP A 84 37.44 4.54 7.37
CA ASP A 84 38.36 3.44 7.12
C ASP A 84 38.84 3.37 5.66
N GLU A 85 38.70 4.50 4.93
CA GLU A 85 39.11 4.68 3.53
C GLU A 85 38.62 3.57 2.60
N PHE A 86 37.43 3.02 2.88
CA PHE A 86 36.90 1.91 2.11
C PHE A 86 36.65 2.38 0.67
N PRO A 87 37.18 1.68 -0.35
CA PRO A 87 37.20 2.19 -1.70
C PRO A 87 35.79 2.37 -2.24
N ARG A 88 35.50 3.62 -2.64
CA ARG A 88 34.27 3.96 -3.34
C ARG A 88 34.49 3.73 -4.84
N ARG A 89 34.44 2.48 -5.28
CA ARG A 89 34.29 2.22 -6.73
C ARG A 89 32.84 2.52 -7.11
N ALA A 90 32.59 3.79 -7.42
CA ALA A 90 31.39 4.19 -8.10
C ALA A 90 31.58 3.94 -9.60
N GLU A 91 31.43 2.69 -10.04
CA GLU A 91 30.76 2.56 -11.32
C GLU A 91 29.29 2.85 -11.02
N SER A 92 28.89 4.10 -11.23
CA SER A 92 27.51 4.58 -11.00
C SER A 92 26.49 3.66 -11.67
N GLN A 93 26.90 3.03 -12.78
CA GLN A 93 26.13 2.01 -13.48
C GLN A 93 25.94 0.72 -12.67
N ALA A 94 26.90 0.22 -11.90
CA ALA A 94 26.72 -1.06 -11.20
C ALA A 94 25.72 -0.98 -10.04
N VAL A 95 25.77 0.11 -9.25
CA VAL A 95 24.77 0.33 -8.18
C VAL A 95 23.44 0.76 -8.78
N GLY A 96 23.46 1.62 -9.80
CA GLY A 96 22.26 2.02 -10.54
C GLY A 96 21.57 0.83 -11.17
N GLN A 97 22.30 -0.07 -11.83
CA GLN A 97 21.82 -1.30 -12.45
C GLN A 97 21.38 -2.30 -11.40
N TRP A 98 22.11 -2.52 -10.31
CA TRP A 98 21.66 -3.42 -9.23
C TRP A 98 20.38 -2.92 -8.56
N VAL A 99 20.27 -1.60 -8.32
CA VAL A 99 19.03 -0.96 -7.83
C VAL A 99 17.94 -1.13 -8.88
N SER A 100 18.24 -0.84 -10.16
CA SER A 100 17.31 -1.04 -11.28
C SER A 100 16.83 -2.48 -11.32
N ASP A 101 17.70 -3.48 -11.32
CA ASP A 101 17.37 -4.90 -11.37
C ASP A 101 16.56 -5.35 -10.14
N TRP A 102 16.87 -4.83 -8.95
CA TRP A 102 16.15 -5.13 -7.71
C TRP A 102 14.74 -4.53 -7.68
N PHE A 103 14.54 -3.36 -8.31
CA PHE A 103 13.24 -2.71 -8.48
C PHE A 103 12.46 -3.20 -9.73
N GLU A 104 13.14 -3.40 -10.86
CA GLU A 104 12.62 -3.91 -12.14
C GLU A 104 12.18 -5.36 -12.02
N GLY A 105 12.86 -6.17 -11.19
CA GLY A 105 12.45 -7.54 -10.88
C GLY A 105 11.14 -7.64 -10.08
N ARG A 106 10.61 -6.53 -9.56
CA ARG A 106 9.31 -6.50 -8.89
C ARG A 106 8.26 -5.65 -9.58
N ASP A 107 8.63 -4.51 -10.17
CA ASP A 107 7.68 -3.62 -10.83
C ASP A 107 8.37 -2.85 -11.98
N ARG A 108 8.70 -3.54 -13.08
CA ARG A 108 8.95 -2.83 -14.35
C ARG A 108 7.61 -2.45 -14.96
N VAL A 109 7.35 -1.15 -15.12
CA VAL A 109 6.22 -0.66 -15.93
C VAL A 109 6.57 -0.96 -17.39
N ILE A 110 6.16 -2.13 -17.85
CA ILE A 110 6.26 -2.54 -19.24
C ILE A 110 4.94 -2.13 -19.91
N GLU A 111 5.01 -1.28 -20.92
CA GLU A 111 3.86 -1.02 -21.78
C GLU A 111 3.58 -2.29 -22.57
N ARG A 112 2.68 -3.13 -22.06
CA ARG A 112 2.30 -4.40 -22.65
C ARG A 112 0.79 -4.52 -22.59
N ASN A 113 0.18 -4.88 -23.71
CA ASN A 113 -1.21 -5.34 -23.72
C ASN A 113 -1.27 -6.68 -22.99
N ALA A 114 -1.56 -6.64 -21.70
CA ALA A 114 -1.84 -7.81 -20.88
C ALA A 114 -3.36 -7.93 -20.70
N GLU A 115 -3.91 -9.14 -20.84
CA GLU A 115 -5.27 -9.41 -20.37
C GLU A 115 -5.30 -9.27 -18.85
N LEU A 116 -5.74 -8.09 -18.42
CA LEU A 116 -5.76 -7.71 -17.01
C LEU A 116 -7.02 -8.32 -16.39
N MET A 117 -6.87 -9.42 -15.66
CA MET A 117 -7.90 -9.91 -14.74
C MET A 117 -7.92 -9.05 -13.47
N THR A 118 -8.22 -7.77 -13.64
CA THR A 118 -8.47 -6.86 -12.53
C THR A 118 -9.95 -6.89 -12.19
N ASN A 119 -10.27 -6.81 -10.89
CA ASN A 119 -11.61 -6.46 -10.44
C ASN A 119 -11.91 -4.96 -10.67
N SER A 120 -10.97 -4.20 -11.25
CA SER A 120 -11.15 -2.82 -11.67
C SER A 120 -12.00 -2.80 -12.92
N LEU A 121 -13.31 -2.71 -12.71
CA LEU A 121 -14.24 -2.40 -13.76
C LEU A 121 -13.97 -0.95 -14.19
N GLY A 122 -13.39 -0.80 -15.37
CA GLY A 122 -13.11 0.51 -15.96
C GLY A 122 -14.39 1.32 -16.08
N LEU A 123 -14.34 2.59 -15.66
CA LEU A 123 -15.43 3.52 -15.89
C LEU A 123 -15.48 3.84 -17.39
N LYS A 124 -16.56 3.44 -18.08
CA LYS A 124 -16.76 3.74 -19.51
C LYS A 124 -16.92 5.24 -19.77
N ALA A 125 -17.58 5.93 -18.84
CA ALA A 125 -17.80 7.37 -18.88
C ALA A 125 -18.08 7.87 -17.46
N LEU A 126 -17.67 9.10 -17.18
CA LEU A 126 -18.11 9.83 -15.99
C LEU A 126 -19.52 10.41 -16.21
N PRO A 127 -20.30 10.60 -15.14
CA PRO A 127 -21.51 11.41 -15.22
C PRO A 127 -21.16 12.80 -15.75
N PRO A 128 -21.93 13.35 -16.71
CA PRO A 128 -21.54 14.59 -17.39
C PRO A 128 -21.54 15.80 -16.45
N ARG A 129 -22.40 15.79 -15.41
CA ARG A 129 -22.65 16.96 -14.57
C ARG A 129 -22.83 16.62 -13.11
N VAL A 130 -22.46 17.58 -12.25
CA VAL A 130 -22.71 17.59 -10.81
C VAL A 130 -23.72 18.69 -10.52
N ARG A 131 -24.72 18.37 -9.70
CA ARG A 131 -25.81 19.28 -9.33
C ARG A 131 -25.81 19.54 -7.84
N PHE A 132 -26.08 20.78 -7.49
CA PHE A 132 -26.19 21.27 -6.13
C PHE A 132 -27.64 21.63 -5.86
N TYR A 133 -28.23 21.01 -4.83
CA TYR A 133 -29.58 21.29 -4.40
C TYR A 133 -29.60 21.94 -3.02
N ASN A 134 -30.45 22.95 -2.88
CA ASN A 134 -30.83 23.46 -1.58
C ASN A 134 -32.13 22.78 -1.14
N LEU A 135 -32.10 22.21 0.06
CA LEU A 135 -33.21 21.56 0.72
C LEU A 135 -33.59 22.42 1.92
N ARG A 136 -34.86 22.81 2.03
CA ARG A 136 -35.35 23.59 3.19
C ARG A 136 -35.54 22.70 4.41
N VAL A 137 -34.43 22.19 4.94
CA VAL A 137 -34.37 21.30 6.11
C VAL A 137 -33.30 21.77 7.09
N SER A 138 -33.39 21.31 8.34
CA SER A 138 -32.33 21.56 9.32
C SER A 138 -31.02 20.90 8.92
N ALA A 139 -29.90 21.45 9.42
CA ALA A 139 -28.56 20.93 9.14
C ALA A 139 -28.37 19.47 9.57
N ASP A 140 -29.03 19.05 10.66
CA ASP A 140 -28.95 17.67 11.15
C ASP A 140 -29.75 16.69 10.30
N THR A 141 -30.88 17.12 9.74
CA THR A 141 -31.62 16.32 8.75
C THR A 141 -30.80 16.19 7.47
N LEU A 142 -30.19 17.27 6.99
CA LEU A 142 -29.38 17.27 5.77
C LEU A 142 -28.20 16.28 5.84
N LYS A 143 -27.58 16.09 7.03
CA LYS A 143 -26.51 15.11 7.23
C LYS A 143 -26.95 13.66 6.96
N LYS A 144 -28.22 13.33 7.24
CA LYS A 144 -28.75 11.96 7.13
C LYS A 144 -29.33 11.64 5.75
N ILE A 145 -29.75 12.66 5.00
CA ILE A 145 -30.37 12.50 3.67
C ILE A 145 -29.52 11.65 2.70
N PRO A 146 -28.20 11.84 2.56
CA PRO A 146 -27.40 11.07 1.61
C PRO A 146 -27.44 9.55 1.82
N GLU A 147 -27.59 9.11 3.07
CA GLU A 147 -27.64 7.68 3.42
C GLU A 147 -28.99 7.05 3.05
N MET A 148 -30.07 7.84 3.04
CA MET A 148 -31.43 7.37 2.75
C MET A 148 -31.75 7.37 1.26
N LEU A 149 -31.04 8.18 0.47
CA LEU A 149 -31.30 8.29 -0.96
C LEU A 149 -30.81 7.06 -1.73
N PRO A 150 -31.56 6.58 -2.74
CA PRO A 150 -31.12 5.50 -3.61
C PRO A 150 -30.03 5.95 -4.60
N VAL A 151 -29.89 7.26 -4.81
CA VAL A 151 -28.90 7.86 -5.71
C VAL A 151 -27.65 8.36 -4.99
N PRO A 152 -26.47 8.34 -5.64
CA PRO A 152 -25.23 8.82 -5.05
C PRO A 152 -25.35 10.28 -4.65
N SER A 153 -25.03 10.60 -3.41
CA SER A 153 -25.09 11.97 -2.94
C SER A 153 -24.14 12.22 -1.78
N VAL A 154 -23.75 13.47 -1.61
CA VAL A 154 -22.89 13.94 -0.52
C VAL A 154 -23.34 15.32 -0.08
N ARG A 155 -23.02 15.68 1.16
CA ARG A 155 -23.24 17.04 1.67
C ARG A 155 -21.99 17.89 1.43
N HIS A 156 -22.19 19.08 0.88
CA HIS A 156 -21.18 20.14 0.84
C HIS A 156 -21.80 21.40 1.42
N ASP A 157 -21.30 21.84 2.59
CA ASP A 157 -21.90 22.91 3.38
C ASP A 157 -23.41 22.70 3.64
N ALA A 158 -24.25 23.65 3.21
CA ALA A 158 -25.71 23.60 3.31
C ALA A 158 -26.38 23.01 2.05
N LEU A 159 -25.61 22.40 1.14
CA LEU A 159 -26.10 21.90 -0.13
C LEU A 159 -25.97 20.37 -0.20
N LEU A 160 -26.95 19.76 -0.86
CA LEU A 160 -26.86 18.37 -1.29
C LEU A 160 -26.27 18.33 -2.69
N VAL A 161 -25.22 17.53 -2.86
CA VAL A 161 -24.51 17.35 -4.12
C VAL A 161 -24.79 15.96 -4.66
N THR A 162 -25.18 15.85 -5.94
CA THR A 162 -25.50 14.58 -6.59
C THR A 162 -25.33 14.68 -8.11
N PHE A 163 -25.29 13.52 -8.78
CA PHE A 163 -25.41 13.43 -10.24
C PHE A 163 -26.88 13.42 -10.71
N ALA A 164 -27.83 13.14 -9.82
CA ALA A 164 -29.24 12.97 -10.15
C ALA A 164 -29.91 14.28 -10.59
N GLY A 165 -30.83 14.16 -11.55
CA GLY A 165 -31.65 15.29 -12.03
C GLY A 165 -32.72 15.73 -11.03
N LEU A 166 -33.31 16.91 -11.24
CA LEU A 166 -34.30 17.46 -10.30
C LEU A 166 -35.55 16.57 -10.21
N GLU A 167 -36.02 16.06 -11.35
CA GLU A 167 -37.20 15.19 -11.41
C GLU A 167 -36.97 13.84 -10.72
N GLU A 168 -35.78 13.25 -10.89
CA GLU A 168 -35.40 12.04 -10.15
C GLU A 168 -35.37 12.31 -8.65
N MET A 169 -34.74 13.42 -8.22
CA MET A 169 -34.67 13.80 -6.82
C MET A 169 -36.05 14.03 -6.19
N ARG A 170 -37.00 14.62 -6.94
CA ARG A 170 -38.39 14.77 -6.49
C ARG A 170 -39.10 13.43 -6.29
N SER A 171 -38.75 12.40 -7.05
CA SER A 171 -39.31 11.06 -6.88
C SER A 171 -38.79 10.34 -5.63
N TYR A 172 -37.61 10.71 -5.11
CA TYR A 172 -36.98 10.07 -3.96
C TYR A 172 -37.25 10.77 -2.63
N LEU A 173 -37.62 12.05 -2.68
CA LEU A 173 -37.89 12.86 -1.50
C LEU A 173 -39.39 12.95 -1.22
N PRO A 174 -39.80 13.08 0.05
CA PRO A 174 -41.19 13.34 0.41
C PRO A 174 -41.72 14.62 -0.27
N ALA A 175 -43.00 14.62 -0.65
CA ALA A 175 -43.61 15.72 -1.40
C ALA A 175 -43.60 17.07 -0.64
N GLU A 176 -43.53 17.02 0.69
CA GLU A 176 -43.47 18.18 1.56
C GLU A 176 -42.08 18.84 1.56
N MET A 177 -41.04 18.12 1.11
CA MET A 177 -39.68 18.60 1.09
C MET A 177 -39.41 19.47 -0.13
N GLN A 178 -39.21 20.77 0.10
CA GLN A 178 -38.87 21.70 -0.98
C GLN A 178 -37.41 21.55 -1.39
N ILE A 179 -37.21 21.10 -2.63
CA ILE A 179 -35.91 20.97 -3.29
C ILE A 179 -35.78 22.00 -4.43
N THR A 180 -34.66 22.72 -4.46
CA THR A 180 -34.36 23.71 -5.51
C THR A 180 -32.95 23.51 -6.05
N LEU A 181 -32.78 23.54 -7.37
CA LEU A 181 -31.47 23.51 -8.01
C LEU A 181 -30.77 24.85 -7.77
N ARG A 182 -29.56 24.81 -7.19
CA ARG A 182 -28.73 26.00 -6.94
C ARG A 182 -27.68 26.21 -8.00
N ALA A 183 -27.04 25.13 -8.44
CA ALA A 183 -26.01 25.17 -9.46
C ALA A 183 -25.93 23.82 -10.19
N GLU A 184 -25.53 23.88 -11.45
CA GLU A 184 -25.24 22.73 -12.28
C GLU A 184 -23.93 22.96 -13.01
N THR A 185 -22.96 22.07 -12.78
CA THR A 185 -21.59 22.22 -13.24
C THR A 185 -21.17 20.98 -14.04
N GLU A 186 -20.48 21.19 -15.17
CA GLU A 186 -19.85 20.10 -15.92
C GLU A 186 -18.80 19.40 -15.05
N ILE A 187 -18.73 18.07 -15.14
CA ILE A 187 -17.90 17.25 -14.25
C ILE A 187 -16.42 17.63 -14.31
N GLU A 188 -15.90 17.95 -15.49
CA GLU A 188 -14.51 18.34 -15.70
C GLU A 188 -14.20 19.70 -15.05
N ALA A 189 -15.13 20.66 -15.16
CA ALA A 189 -14.97 21.97 -14.52
C ALA A 189 -15.05 21.87 -12.99
N PHE A 190 -15.94 21.00 -12.49
CA PHE A 190 -16.07 20.71 -11.07
C PHE A 190 -14.80 20.06 -10.50
N LEU A 191 -14.29 19.03 -11.15
CA LEU A 191 -13.02 18.37 -10.78
C LEU A 191 -11.81 19.30 -10.91
N GLY A 192 -11.85 20.23 -11.86
CA GLY A 192 -10.84 21.28 -12.01
C GLY A 192 -10.83 22.32 -10.88
N GLY A 193 -11.87 22.35 -10.03
CA GLY A 193 -12.01 23.35 -8.96
C GLY A 193 -12.24 24.76 -9.50
N ARG A 194 -12.86 24.90 -10.68
CA ARG A 194 -13.12 26.18 -11.36
C ARG A 194 -14.62 26.47 -11.38
N PRO A 195 -15.20 26.97 -10.27
CA PRO A 195 -16.62 27.33 -10.23
C PRO A 195 -16.90 28.53 -11.16
N LYS A 196 -18.11 28.60 -11.73
CA LYS A 196 -18.57 29.82 -12.41
C LYS A 196 -18.87 30.89 -11.35
N GLN A 197 -18.88 32.16 -11.76
CA GLN A 197 -19.17 33.25 -10.85
C GLN A 197 -20.58 33.11 -10.25
N GLY A 198 -20.68 33.02 -8.92
CA GLY A 198 -21.94 32.81 -8.19
C GLY A 198 -22.24 31.35 -7.84
N ASP A 199 -21.50 30.38 -8.38
CA ASP A 199 -21.64 28.96 -8.02
C ASP A 199 -20.97 28.65 -6.66
N PRO A 200 -21.39 27.56 -5.99
CA PRO A 200 -20.71 27.07 -4.79
C PRO A 200 -19.23 26.79 -5.03
N VAL A 201 -18.37 27.37 -4.19
CA VAL A 201 -16.92 27.15 -4.28
C VAL A 201 -16.57 25.82 -3.61
N VAL A 202 -16.03 24.90 -4.41
CA VAL A 202 -15.52 23.62 -3.92
C VAL A 202 -14.06 23.49 -4.34
N ALA A 203 -13.18 23.28 -3.37
CA ALA A 203 -11.77 23.09 -3.64
C ALA A 203 -11.56 21.82 -4.49
N ARG A 204 -10.56 21.82 -5.39
CA ARG A 204 -10.26 20.70 -6.29
C ARG A 204 -10.17 19.34 -5.55
N ARG A 205 -9.55 19.33 -4.37
CA ARG A 205 -9.41 18.11 -3.56
C ARG A 205 -10.77 17.61 -3.07
N ASP A 206 -11.63 18.50 -2.59
CA ASP A 206 -12.95 18.13 -2.10
C ASP A 206 -13.88 17.73 -3.25
N ALA A 207 -13.80 18.40 -4.40
CA ALA A 207 -14.52 17.99 -5.61
C ALA A 207 -14.16 16.56 -6.03
N SER A 208 -12.87 16.24 -6.03
CA SER A 208 -12.37 14.89 -6.32
C SER A 208 -12.89 13.87 -5.28
N ASN A 209 -12.82 14.21 -3.99
CA ASN A 209 -13.34 13.36 -2.91
C ASN A 209 -14.85 13.10 -3.04
N HIS A 210 -15.63 14.13 -3.36
CA HIS A 210 -17.08 14.04 -3.57
C HIS A 210 -17.41 13.10 -4.73
N VAL A 211 -16.75 13.27 -5.88
CA VAL A 211 -16.98 12.41 -7.06
C VAL A 211 -16.60 10.97 -6.75
N VAL A 212 -15.42 10.72 -6.16
CA VAL A 212 -14.99 9.37 -5.78
C VAL A 212 -15.96 8.72 -4.80
N ASN A 213 -16.42 9.46 -3.78
CA ASN A 213 -17.39 8.95 -2.83
C ASN A 213 -18.72 8.60 -3.50
N MET A 214 -19.25 9.47 -4.37
CA MET A 214 -20.50 9.21 -5.09
C MET A 214 -20.36 8.01 -6.05
N LEU A 215 -19.26 7.89 -6.79
CA LEU A 215 -19.01 6.73 -7.64
C LEU A 215 -18.94 5.42 -6.84
N ARG A 216 -18.26 5.44 -5.69
CA ARG A 216 -18.23 4.32 -4.75
C ARG A 216 -19.63 3.95 -4.26
N GLN A 217 -20.44 4.93 -3.87
CA GLN A 217 -21.83 4.66 -3.45
C GLN A 217 -22.66 4.02 -4.57
N ALA A 218 -22.52 4.50 -5.81
CA ALA A 218 -23.20 3.92 -6.97
C ALA A 218 -22.81 2.44 -7.13
N TRP A 219 -21.50 2.17 -7.07
CA TRP A 219 -20.95 0.83 -7.18
C TRP A 219 -21.47 -0.11 -6.10
N ASP A 220 -21.37 0.31 -4.83
CA ASP A 220 -21.80 -0.46 -3.68
C ASP A 220 -23.30 -0.84 -3.78
N ARG A 221 -24.14 0.09 -4.24
CA ARG A 221 -25.58 -0.16 -4.44
C ARG A 221 -25.83 -1.18 -5.56
N VAL A 222 -25.16 -1.06 -6.71
CA VAL A 222 -25.26 -2.02 -7.82
C VAL A 222 -24.79 -3.41 -7.38
N CYS A 223 -23.67 -3.50 -6.66
CA CYS A 223 -23.17 -4.76 -6.13
C CYS A 223 -24.16 -5.41 -5.15
N ARG A 224 -24.72 -4.65 -4.20
CA ARG A 224 -25.72 -5.16 -3.25
C ARG A 224 -26.96 -5.72 -3.97
N GLN A 225 -27.47 -5.02 -4.97
CA GLN A 225 -28.62 -5.47 -5.77
C GLN A 225 -28.32 -6.75 -6.55
N ASN A 226 -27.13 -6.85 -7.16
CA ASN A 226 -26.74 -7.99 -7.98
C ASN A 226 -26.36 -9.24 -7.18
N ILE A 227 -25.74 -9.07 -6.00
CA ILE A 227 -25.46 -10.17 -5.06
C ILE A 227 -26.80 -10.78 -4.58
N TRP A 228 -27.79 -9.95 -4.25
CA TRP A 228 -29.13 -10.40 -3.88
C TRP A 228 -29.86 -11.16 -5.00
N ARG A 229 -29.69 -10.76 -6.26
CA ARG A 229 -30.25 -11.48 -7.42
C ARG A 229 -29.57 -12.84 -7.64
N ARG A 230 -28.25 -12.93 -7.44
CA ARG A 230 -27.49 -14.19 -7.57
C ARG A 230 -27.72 -15.16 -6.42
N SER A 231 -27.97 -14.69 -5.20
CA SER A 231 -28.30 -15.56 -4.06
C SER A 231 -29.70 -16.17 -4.20
N ARG A 232 -30.69 -15.43 -4.71
CA ARG A 232 -32.03 -15.97 -5.04
C ARG A 232 -32.01 -17.03 -6.15
N ARG A 233 -31.22 -16.82 -7.22
CA ARG A 233 -31.02 -17.87 -8.26
C ARG A 233 -30.33 -19.11 -7.69
N ARG A 234 -29.30 -18.94 -6.84
CA ARG A 234 -28.62 -20.08 -6.20
C ARG A 234 -29.46 -20.85 -5.19
N LEU A 235 -30.49 -20.25 -4.57
CA LEU A 235 -31.45 -20.95 -3.72
C LEU A 235 -32.46 -21.77 -4.54
N ALA A 236 -32.81 -21.33 -5.75
CA ALA A 236 -33.70 -22.07 -6.64
C ALA A 236 -32.99 -23.24 -7.38
N GLU A 237 -31.67 -23.17 -7.57
CA GLU A 237 -30.91 -24.12 -8.40
C GLU A 237 -30.07 -25.15 -7.60
N ARG A 238 -30.14 -25.16 -6.27
CA ARG A 238 -29.35 -26.10 -5.44
C ARG A 238 -30.20 -27.23 -4.86
N GLY A 239 -30.37 -28.29 -5.67
CA GLY A 239 -30.44 -29.65 -5.15
C GLY A 239 -29.12 -30.06 -4.46
N PRO A 240 -29.14 -31.09 -3.59
CA PRO A 240 -28.02 -31.42 -2.72
C PRO A 240 -26.80 -31.87 -3.55
N ARG A 241 -25.64 -31.28 -3.27
CA ARG A 241 -24.36 -31.73 -3.85
C ARG A 241 -23.53 -32.48 -2.81
N PRO A 242 -22.81 -33.56 -3.19
CA PRO A 242 -21.92 -34.30 -2.30
C PRO A 242 -20.72 -33.43 -1.92
N GLY A 243 -20.39 -33.41 -0.63
CA GLY A 243 -19.30 -32.62 -0.09
C GLY A 243 -17.91 -33.18 -0.44
N VAL A 244 -17.00 -32.29 -0.83
CA VAL A 244 -15.55 -32.53 -0.78
C VAL A 244 -14.99 -31.56 0.26
N ASP A 245 -14.47 -32.15 1.33
CA ASP A 245 -13.86 -31.46 2.46
C ASP A 245 -12.42 -31.04 2.11
N ILE A 246 -12.11 -29.75 2.19
CA ILE A 246 -10.74 -29.24 2.02
C ILE A 246 -10.21 -28.81 3.39
N LYS A 247 -9.40 -29.68 4.00
CA LYS A 247 -8.57 -29.35 5.17
C LYS A 247 -7.45 -28.38 4.74
N ARG A 248 -7.39 -27.21 5.37
CA ARG A 248 -6.26 -26.28 5.28
C ARG A 248 -5.02 -26.88 5.97
N ARG A 249 -3.91 -27.06 5.26
CA ARG A 249 -2.59 -27.26 5.86
C ARG A 249 -1.89 -25.91 6.03
N ALA A 250 -1.33 -25.69 7.21
CA ALA A 250 -0.41 -24.61 7.52
C ALA A 250 0.97 -24.87 6.88
N CYS A 251 1.56 -23.86 6.24
CA CYS A 251 2.94 -23.91 5.74
C CYS A 251 3.92 -23.58 6.87
N GLY A 252 4.67 -24.60 7.32
CA GLY A 252 5.98 -24.47 7.96
C GLY A 252 7.07 -24.85 6.96
N ALA A 253 8.19 -24.15 7.02
CA ALA A 253 9.33 -24.27 6.09
C ALA A 253 10.06 -25.63 6.16
N ALA A 254 10.59 -26.09 5.02
CA ALA A 254 11.84 -26.85 4.95
C ALA A 254 12.35 -26.92 3.50
N SER A 255 13.61 -26.53 3.33
CA SER A 255 14.45 -26.69 2.14
C SER A 255 14.83 -28.15 1.92
N VAL A 256 14.84 -28.64 0.67
CA VAL A 256 15.70 -29.77 0.25
C VAL A 256 16.06 -29.67 -1.24
N GLY A 257 17.36 -29.57 -1.52
CA GLY A 257 18.13 -30.34 -2.50
C GLY A 257 17.69 -30.36 -3.97
N VAL A 258 18.38 -29.56 -4.80
CA VAL A 258 18.50 -29.81 -6.24
C VAL A 258 19.70 -30.73 -6.49
N ARG A 259 19.48 -31.87 -7.13
CA ARG A 259 20.54 -32.64 -7.82
C ARG A 259 19.99 -33.13 -9.15
N TRP A 260 20.70 -32.76 -10.22
CA TRP A 260 20.44 -33.19 -11.60
C TRP A 260 20.86 -34.65 -11.81
N SER A 261 20.16 -35.34 -12.72
CA SER A 261 20.82 -36.26 -13.64
C SER A 261 20.00 -36.39 -14.93
N SER A 262 20.69 -36.09 -16.04
CA SER A 262 20.35 -36.38 -17.42
C SER A 262 20.17 -37.87 -17.68
N VAL A 263 19.10 -38.26 -18.37
CA VAL A 263 19.02 -38.73 -19.78
C VAL A 263 17.54 -38.61 -20.20
#